data_AF-K9PP47-F1
#
_entry.id   AF-K9PP47-F1
#
_cell.length_a   1.000
_cell.length_b   1.000
_cell.length_c   1.000
_cell.angle_alpha   90.00
_cell.angle_beta   90.00
_cell.angle_gamma   90.00
#
_symmetry.space_group_name_H-M   'P 1'
#
loop_
_entity.id
_entity.type
_entity.pdbx_description
1 polymer ?
#
loop_
_entity_poly.entity_id
_entity_poly.type
_entity_poly.pdbx_seq_one_letter_code
_entity_poly.pdbx_strand_id
1 'polypeptide(L)'
;MLKLTYTERSFYLECLTLSLEEWVAQRVILALRVGQSLSIEPSTASFLLPVDLPGVERLKAEVQRNDSEIIALSTCDVEYLEVTLWGSWLSEGSEEAVGVFVTAMSDRSEFYVHQLWQEAQACASVMSE
;
A
#
# COMPACT_ATOMS: atom_id res chain seq x y z
N MET A 1 10.06 -0.92 1.03
CA MET A 1 8.95 -0.03 0.61
C MET A 1 7.78 -0.89 0.14
N LEU A 2 6.54 -0.41 0.28
CA LEU A 2 5.36 -1.16 -0.17
C LEU A 2 4.88 -0.70 -1.55
N LYS A 3 4.42 -1.65 -2.35
CA LYS A 3 3.77 -1.43 -3.64
C LYS A 3 2.38 -2.03 -3.63
N LEU A 4 1.39 -1.21 -4.00
CA LEU A 4 0.01 -1.62 -4.21
C LEU A 4 -0.29 -1.62 -5.71
N THR A 5 -0.72 -2.77 -6.23
CA THR A 5 -1.17 -2.93 -7.62
C THR A 5 -2.65 -3.24 -7.62
N TYR A 6 -3.47 -2.26 -8.02
CA TYR A 6 -4.92 -2.42 -8.07
C TYR A 6 -5.33 -3.36 -9.19
N THR A 7 -6.36 -4.15 -8.92
CA THR A 7 -7.01 -5.07 -9.86
C THR A 7 -8.50 -4.74 -9.91
N GLU A 8 -9.25 -5.38 -10.81
CA GLU A 8 -10.69 -5.13 -10.93
C GLU A 8 -11.50 -5.37 -9.65
N ARG A 9 -11.01 -6.24 -8.75
CA ARG A 9 -11.76 -6.68 -7.55
C ARG A 9 -11.01 -6.50 -6.23
N SER A 10 -9.73 -6.18 -6.26
CA SER A 10 -8.86 -6.11 -5.08
C SER A 10 -7.53 -5.42 -5.43
N PHE A 11 -6.48 -5.67 -4.68
CA PHE A 11 -5.12 -5.24 -5.01
C PHE A 11 -4.09 -6.28 -4.56
N TYR A 12 -2.89 -6.24 -5.13
CA TYR A 12 -1.73 -6.95 -4.62
C TYR A 12 -0.86 -6.00 -3.80
N LEU A 13 -0.39 -6.46 -2.65
CA LEU A 13 0.58 -5.76 -1.81
C LEU A 13 1.91 -6.50 -1.86
N GLU A 14 2.98 -5.80 -2.25
CA GLU A 14 4.32 -6.36 -2.38
C GLU A 14 5.33 -5.53 -1.57
N CYS A 15 6.26 -6.20 -0.90
CA CYS A 15 7.44 -5.55 -0.33
C CYS A 15 8.53 -5.46 -1.41
N LEU A 16 9.02 -4.24 -1.65
CA LEU A 16 10.10 -3.96 -2.58
C LEU A 16 11.38 -3.64 -1.82
N THR A 17 12.49 -4.17 -2.34
CA THR A 17 13.85 -3.99 -1.78
C THR A 17 14.56 -2.72 -2.27
N LEU A 18 13.99 -2.02 -3.26
CA LEU A 18 14.55 -0.79 -3.82
C LEU A 18 14.06 0.43 -3.03
N SER A 19 14.80 1.53 -3.10
CA SER A 19 14.28 2.83 -2.64
C SER A 19 13.21 3.36 -3.61
N LEU A 20 12.39 4.30 -3.12
CA LEU A 20 11.37 4.97 -3.96
C LEU A 20 12.03 5.63 -5.17
N GLU A 21 13.14 6.34 -4.96
CA GLU A 21 13.90 7.03 -6.01
C GLU A 21 14.46 6.07 -7.05
N GLU A 22 15.06 4.95 -6.62
CA GLU A 22 15.60 3.93 -7.53
C GLU A 22 14.49 3.31 -8.39
N TRP A 23 13.37 2.96 -7.76
CA TRP A 23 12.24 2.32 -8.42
C TRP A 23 11.51 3.26 -9.38
N VAL A 24 11.40 4.55 -9.02
CA VAL A 24 10.89 5.61 -9.89
C VAL A 24 11.84 5.85 -11.06
N ALA A 25 13.14 5.99 -10.81
CA ALA A 25 14.14 6.25 -11.84
C ALA A 25 14.13 5.17 -12.94
N GLN A 26 14.03 3.90 -12.55
CA GLN A 26 13.92 2.79 -13.51
C GLN A 26 12.70 2.93 -14.44
N ARG A 27 11.56 3.38 -13.93
CA ARG A 27 10.33 3.58 -14.71
C ARG A 27 10.39 4.81 -15.59
N VAL A 28 10.96 5.91 -15.09
CA VAL A 28 11.19 7.12 -15.89
C VAL A 28 12.11 6.81 -17.08
N ILE A 29 13.21 6.08 -16.84
CA ILE A 29 14.15 5.67 -17.90
C ILE A 29 13.44 4.82 -18.95
N LEU A 30 12.61 3.87 -18.52
CA LEU A 30 11.85 3.03 -19.45
C LEU A 30 10.87 3.87 -20.27
N ALA A 31 10.04 4.69 -19.62
CA ALA A 31 9.05 5.55 -20.26
C ALA A 31 9.68 6.45 -21.34
N LEU A 32 10.82 7.08 -21.01
CA LEU A 32 11.59 7.89 -21.97
C LEU A 32 12.07 7.08 -23.17
N ARG A 33 12.50 5.83 -22.98
CA ARG A 33 13.00 4.97 -24.07
C ARG A 33 11.88 4.48 -25.00
N VAL A 34 10.68 4.30 -24.47
CA VAL A 34 9.52 3.83 -25.24
C VAL A 34 8.62 4.97 -25.73
N GLY A 35 8.95 6.22 -25.41
CA GLY A 35 8.18 7.39 -25.81
C GLY A 35 6.82 7.49 -25.13
N GLN A 36 6.65 6.88 -23.95
CA GLN A 36 5.42 6.95 -23.16
C GLN A 36 5.53 8.03 -22.09
N SER A 37 4.40 8.67 -21.77
CA SER A 37 4.29 9.59 -20.64
C SER A 37 4.15 8.81 -19.33
N LEU A 38 4.86 9.24 -18.30
CA LEU A 38 4.72 8.73 -16.94
C LEU A 38 4.35 9.90 -16.01
N SER A 39 3.18 9.80 -15.37
CA SER A 39 2.77 10.72 -14.30
C SER A 39 3.12 10.12 -12.95
N ILE A 40 3.57 10.98 -12.02
CA ILE A 40 3.90 10.61 -10.65
C ILE A 40 3.36 11.70 -9.75
N GLU A 41 2.42 11.34 -8.88
CA GLU A 41 1.68 12.32 -8.09
C GLU A 41 1.57 11.88 -6.62
N PRO A 42 1.71 12.80 -5.65
CA PRO A 42 1.39 12.50 -4.26
C PRO A 42 -0.07 12.09 -4.13
N SER A 43 -0.33 10.98 -3.46
CA SER A 43 -1.69 10.44 -3.30
C SER A 43 -1.80 9.59 -2.04
N THR A 44 -2.98 9.05 -1.81
CA THR A 44 -3.26 8.07 -0.76
C THR A 44 -3.80 6.78 -1.34
N ALA A 45 -3.56 5.69 -0.62
CA ALA A 45 -4.15 4.39 -0.89
C ALA A 45 -4.77 3.86 0.39
N SER A 46 -6.05 3.48 0.33
CA SER A 46 -6.77 2.90 1.47
C SER A 46 -7.17 1.46 1.21
N PHE A 47 -7.13 0.65 2.26
CA PHE A 47 -7.66 -0.72 2.26
C PHE A 47 -8.13 -1.12 3.65
N LEU A 48 -8.90 -2.21 3.72
CA LEU A 48 -9.50 -2.71 4.96
C LEU A 48 -8.71 -3.91 5.49
N LEU A 49 -8.58 -3.96 6.82
CA LEU A 49 -8.10 -5.11 7.57
C LEU A 49 -9.15 -5.50 8.63
N PRO A 50 -9.44 -6.79 8.85
CA PRO A 50 -10.26 -7.23 9.96
C PRO A 50 -9.68 -6.80 11.32
N VAL A 51 -10.50 -6.29 12.22
CA VAL A 51 -10.07 -5.77 13.54
C VAL A 51 -9.57 -6.86 14.48
N ASP A 52 -9.97 -8.11 14.25
CA ASP A 52 -9.66 -9.28 15.07
C ASP A 52 -8.33 -9.95 14.69
N LEU A 53 -7.63 -9.44 13.67
CA LEU A 53 -6.33 -9.98 13.28
C LEU A 53 -5.27 -9.82 14.37
N PRO A 54 -4.49 -10.89 14.64
CA PRO A 54 -3.47 -10.89 15.68
C PRO A 54 -2.29 -9.99 15.28
N GLY A 55 -2.32 -8.74 15.72
CA GLY A 55 -1.25 -7.79 15.43
C GLY A 55 -1.74 -6.37 15.15
N VAL A 56 -3.04 -6.18 14.94
CA VAL A 56 -3.66 -4.86 14.71
C VAL A 56 -3.31 -3.87 15.83
N GLU A 57 -3.39 -4.29 17.09
CA GLU A 57 -3.02 -3.42 18.22
C GLU A 57 -1.53 -3.06 18.23
N ARG A 58 -0.65 -3.94 17.73
CA ARG A 58 0.78 -3.64 17.57
C ARG A 58 1.02 -2.65 16.45
N LEU A 59 0.31 -2.79 15.33
CA LEU A 59 0.36 -1.81 14.23
C LEU A 59 -0.10 -0.43 14.74
N LYS A 60 -1.21 -0.35 15.47
CA LYS A 60 -1.70 0.91 16.06
C LYS A 60 -0.65 1.57 16.95
N ALA A 61 0.01 0.79 17.82
CA ALA A 61 1.06 1.31 18.68
C ALA A 61 2.30 1.78 17.90
N GLU A 62 2.69 1.09 16.83
CA GLU A 62 3.84 1.47 16.02
C GLU A 62 3.57 2.73 15.17
N VAL A 63 2.37 2.84 14.60
CA VAL A 63 1.92 4.02 13.82
C VAL A 63 1.92 5.27 14.70
N GLN A 64 1.40 5.18 15.93
CA GLN A 64 1.44 6.30 16.88
C GLN A 64 2.86 6.73 17.25
N ARG A 65 3.84 5.83 17.12
CA ARG A 65 5.22 6.08 17.54
C ARG A 65 6.11 6.64 16.43
N ASN A 66 5.98 6.16 15.19
CA ASN A 66 6.98 6.46 14.14
C ASN A 66 6.43 7.02 12.83
N ASP A 67 5.19 6.71 12.43
CA ASP A 67 4.71 6.94 11.06
C ASP A 67 3.32 7.59 10.99
N SER A 68 2.93 8.39 11.99
CA SER A 68 1.59 8.99 12.06
C SER A 68 1.24 9.91 10.87
N GLU A 69 2.24 10.37 10.12
CA GLU A 69 2.05 11.17 8.90
C GLU A 69 1.95 10.32 7.63
N ILE A 70 2.47 9.09 7.65
CA ILE A 70 2.49 8.18 6.48
C ILE A 70 1.34 7.18 6.53
N ILE A 71 0.91 6.79 7.73
CA ILE A 71 -0.16 5.80 7.94
C ILE A 71 -1.22 6.41 8.83
N ALA A 72 -2.46 6.43 8.35
CA ALA A 72 -3.64 6.72 9.15
C ALA A 72 -4.44 5.43 9.35
N LEU A 73 -4.90 5.22 10.58
CA LEU A 73 -5.73 4.08 10.97
C LEU A 73 -7.08 4.62 11.46
N SER A 74 -8.16 4.16 10.84
CA SER A 74 -9.53 4.57 11.18
C SER A 74 -10.42 3.35 11.37
N THR A 75 -11.12 3.27 12.49
CA THR A 75 -12.13 2.22 12.68
C THR A 75 -13.31 2.53 11.78
N CYS A 76 -13.53 1.72 10.74
CA CYS A 76 -14.61 1.93 9.78
C CYS A 76 -15.94 1.43 10.35
N ASP A 77 -15.94 0.19 10.86
CA ASP A 77 -17.07 -0.44 11.52
C ASP A 77 -16.60 -1.39 12.64
N VAL A 78 -17.48 -2.28 13.10
CA VAL A 78 -17.20 -3.25 14.18
C VAL A 78 -16.26 -4.37 13.74
N GLU A 79 -16.15 -4.64 12.44
CA GLU A 79 -15.40 -5.75 11.86
C GLU A 79 -14.12 -5.30 11.16
N TYR A 80 -14.05 -4.06 10.67
CA TYR A 80 -12.98 -3.58 9.81
C TYR A 80 -12.30 -2.28 10.28
N LEU A 81 -10.97 -2.30 10.21
CA LEU A 81 -10.07 -1.17 10.32
C LEU A 81 -9.66 -0.72 8.92
N GLU A 82 -9.86 0.56 8.61
CA GLU A 82 -9.30 1.19 7.43
C GLU A 82 -7.84 1.61 7.68
N VAL A 83 -6.95 1.18 6.79
CA VAL A 83 -5.55 1.60 6.72
C VAL A 83 -5.40 2.50 5.50
N THR A 84 -5.03 3.76 5.74
CA THR A 84 -4.71 4.73 4.68
C THR A 84 -3.22 5.01 4.68
N LEU A 85 -2.59 4.81 3.53
CA LEU A 85 -1.17 5.05 3.31
C LEU A 85 -0.98 6.31 2.47
N TRP A 86 -0.05 7.18 2.86
CA TRP A 86 0.41 8.30 2.06
C TRP A 86 1.60 7.88 1.19
N GLY A 87 1.62 8.30 -0.07
CA GLY A 87 2.65 7.84 -1.00
C GLY A 87 2.57 8.50 -2.37
N SER A 88 3.02 7.77 -3.39
CA SER A 88 3.03 8.22 -4.77
C SER A 88 2.21 7.29 -5.65
N TRP A 89 1.33 7.87 -6.45
CA TRP A 89 0.62 7.21 -7.52
C TRP A 89 1.38 7.34 -8.83
N LEU A 90 1.55 6.23 -9.56
CA LEU A 90 2.18 6.21 -10.87
C LEU A 90 1.22 5.68 -11.92
N SER A 91 1.05 6.44 -13.00
CA SER A 91 0.14 6.08 -14.10
C SER A 91 0.69 6.49 -15.48
N GLU A 92 0.14 5.87 -16.52
CA GLU A 92 0.40 6.27 -17.91
C GLU A 92 -0.54 7.43 -18.27
N GLY A 93 -0.05 8.67 -18.16
CA GLY A 93 -0.86 9.86 -18.43
C GLY A 93 -1.73 10.32 -17.24
N SER A 94 -2.67 11.23 -17.49
CA SER A 94 -3.47 11.91 -16.46
C SER A 94 -4.87 11.32 -16.24
N GLU A 95 -5.21 10.20 -16.88
CA GLU A 95 -6.49 9.51 -16.65
C GLU A 95 -6.28 8.37 -15.63
N GLU A 96 -6.64 8.67 -14.38
CA GLU A 96 -6.18 8.02 -13.13
C GLU A 96 -6.82 6.65 -12.80
N ALA A 97 -7.44 5.96 -13.75
CA ALA A 97 -8.15 4.72 -13.43
C ALA A 97 -7.21 3.51 -13.24
N VAL A 98 -5.99 3.55 -13.79
CA VAL A 98 -5.05 2.42 -13.78
C VAL A 98 -3.65 2.91 -13.45
N GLY A 99 -3.07 2.33 -12.40
CA GLY A 99 -1.74 2.73 -11.93
C GLY A 99 -1.20 1.84 -10.83
N VAL A 100 -0.04 2.24 -10.32
CA VAL A 100 0.65 1.58 -9.22
C VAL A 100 0.89 2.60 -8.14
N PHE A 101 0.51 2.26 -6.91
CA PHE A 101 0.81 3.07 -5.75
C PHE A 101 2.05 2.53 -5.05
N VAL A 102 2.91 3.42 -4.56
CA VAL A 102 4.08 3.08 -3.75
C VAL A 102 4.18 3.99 -2.54
N THR A 103 4.64 3.45 -1.44
CA THR A 103 4.85 4.20 -0.19
C THR A 103 6.09 3.72 0.54
N ALA A 104 6.79 4.66 1.17
CA ALA A 104 7.92 4.41 2.03
C ALA A 104 7.57 4.83 3.46
N MET A 105 7.82 3.93 4.42
CA MET A 105 7.54 4.09 5.85
C MET A 105 8.65 3.39 6.64
N SER A 106 8.60 3.41 7.97
CA SER A 106 9.57 2.63 8.77
C SER A 106 9.48 1.13 8.50
N ASP A 107 10.63 0.44 8.60
CA ASP A 107 10.72 -1.02 8.40
C ASP A 107 9.72 -1.81 9.27
N ARG A 108 9.44 -1.30 10.48
CA ARG A 108 8.51 -1.93 11.41
C ARG A 108 7.06 -1.79 10.97
N SER A 109 6.65 -0.58 10.59
CA SER A 109 5.30 -0.35 10.07
C SER A 109 5.08 -1.12 8.77
N GLU A 110 6.07 -1.10 7.88
CA GLU A 110 6.04 -1.89 6.64
C GLU A 110 5.85 -3.38 6.92
N PHE A 111 6.64 -3.93 7.85
CA PHE A 111 6.54 -5.33 8.27
C PHE A 111 5.14 -5.66 8.78
N TYR A 112 4.59 -4.86 9.70
CA TYR A 112 3.26 -5.13 10.27
C TYR A 112 2.14 -5.01 9.24
N VAL A 113 2.17 -3.99 8.39
CA VAL A 113 1.18 -3.81 7.32
C VAL A 113 1.19 -5.00 6.36
N HIS A 114 2.39 -5.42 5.91
CA HIS A 114 2.52 -6.54 5.00
C HIS A 114 2.09 -7.86 5.64
N GLN A 115 2.49 -8.12 6.89
CA GLN A 115 2.10 -9.33 7.61
C GLN A 115 0.58 -9.41 7.80
N LEU A 116 -0.05 -8.34 8.29
CA LEU A 116 -1.49 -8.32 8.54
C LEU A 116 -2.29 -8.46 7.24
N TRP A 117 -1.82 -7.88 6.13
CA TRP A 117 -2.43 -8.10 4.83
C TRP A 117 -2.37 -9.56 4.39
N GLN A 118 -1.23 -10.23 4.56
CA GLN A 118 -1.10 -11.65 4.22
C GLN A 118 -2.03 -12.53 5.08
N GLU A 119 -2.15 -12.23 6.37
CA GLU A 119 -3.06 -12.94 7.28
C GLU A 119 -4.53 -12.71 6.91
N ALA A 120 -4.92 -11.46 6.60
CA ALA A 120 -6.27 -11.13 6.14
C ALA A 120 -6.67 -11.97 4.91
N GLN A 121 -5.75 -12.10 3.95
CA GLN A 121 -6.01 -12.85 2.72
C GLN A 121 -6.09 -14.35 2.95
N ALA A 122 -5.29 -14.90 3.87
CA ALA A 122 -5.39 -16.30 4.26
C ALA A 122 -6.76 -16.61 4.90
N CYS A 123 -7.24 -15.74 5.79
CA CYS A 123 -8.55 -15.89 6.43
C CYS A 123 -9.71 -15.79 5.43
N ALA A 124 -9.66 -14.81 4.51
CA ALA A 124 -10.69 -14.63 3.48
C ALA A 124 -10.79 -15.83 2.52
N SER A 125 -9.65 -16.44 2.17
CA SER A 125 -9.61 -17.64 1.32
C SER A 125 -10.26 -18.85 2.00
N VAL A 126 -10.06 -19.04 3.31
CA VAL A 126 -10.61 -20.19 4.07
C VAL A 126 -12.12 -20.08 4.25
N MET A 127 -12.67 -18.87 4.32
CA MET A 127 -14.12 -18.65 4.44
C MET A 127 -14.88 -18.79 3.11
N SER A 128 -14.17 -18.89 1.99
CA SER A 128 -14.75 -18.99 0.65
C SER A 128 -14.88 -20.43 0.12
N GLU A 129 -14.55 -21.45 0.94
CA GLU A 129 -14.71 -22.89 0.65
C GLU A 129 -15.94 -23.52 1.31
#